data_AF-A0A258G2P4-F1
#
_entry.id   AF-A0A258G2P4-F1
#
_cell.length_a   1.000
_cell.length_b   1.000
_cell.length_c   1.000
_cell.angle_alpha   90.00
_cell.angle_beta   90.00
_cell.angle_gamma   90.00
#
_symmetry.space_group_name_H-M   'P 1'
#
loop_
_entity.id
_entity.type
_entity.pdbx_description
1 polymer ?
#
loop_
_entity_poly.entity_id
_entity_poly.type
_entity_poly.pdbx_seq_one_letter_code
_entity_poly.pdbx_strand_id
1 'polypeptide(L)'
;MNDEANIQANKPDDLPVVGRRRGKPKGHPKPEGSGRKPGVPNRATRDVRAAAQKHSAKAIAALARQLADPDPKVVAIAAREILDRAHGRPMTPNELTGKDGAPLNPSSDLMGDTELARMLTFMVAKGAKDLVEGQAETERKRAVAVEADRHQAAREHHRDAIAVQANEAHPRAAYWATHTEERRGDNAPPPLSNVTELPVVRRTREHG
;
A
#
# COMPACT_ATOMS: atom_id res chain seq x y z
N MET A 1 -54.22 38.98 12.02
CA MET A 1 -53.03 38.71 11.19
C MET A 1 -53.57 38.29 9.85
N ASN A 2 -53.36 39.10 8.80
CA ASN A 2 -54.09 39.00 7.54
C ASN A 2 -53.27 38.15 6.56
N ASP A 3 -53.66 36.90 6.36
CA ASP A 3 -52.96 35.95 5.47
C ASP A 3 -53.09 36.29 3.98
N GLU A 4 -54.02 37.17 3.61
CA GLU A 4 -54.28 37.57 2.22
C GLU A 4 -53.16 38.43 1.60
N ALA A 5 -52.38 39.14 2.42
CA ALA A 5 -51.31 40.02 1.91
C ALA A 5 -50.09 39.24 1.37
N ASN A 6 -49.90 37.97 1.76
CA ASN A 6 -48.74 37.18 1.36
C ASN A 6 -48.94 36.41 0.04
N ILE A 7 -50.20 36.26 -0.42
CA ILE A 7 -50.51 35.50 -1.64
C ILE A 7 -50.22 36.34 -2.89
N GLN A 8 -50.32 37.67 -2.80
CA GLN A 8 -50.19 38.57 -3.95
C GLN A 8 -48.74 38.74 -4.43
N ALA A 9 -47.74 38.43 -3.59
CA ALA A 9 -46.31 38.52 -3.93
C ALA A 9 -45.78 37.31 -4.73
N ASN A 10 -46.55 36.22 -4.81
CA ASN A 10 -46.21 35.02 -5.59
C ASN A 10 -47.07 34.88 -6.85
N LYS A 11 -47.59 35.99 -7.40
CA LYS A 11 -48.09 35.93 -8.77
C LYS A 11 -46.87 35.71 -9.68
N PRO A 12 -46.90 34.73 -10.59
CA PRO A 12 -45.89 34.62 -11.62
C PRO A 12 -46.12 35.82 -12.56
N ASP A 13 -45.51 36.95 -12.22
CA ASP A 13 -45.34 38.05 -13.16
C ASP A 13 -44.72 37.48 -14.44
N ASP A 14 -45.13 38.03 -15.59
CA ASP A 14 -44.75 37.67 -16.97
C ASP A 14 -43.22 37.80 -17.22
N LEU A 15 -42.43 37.07 -16.45
CA LEU A 15 -41.02 36.89 -16.71
C LEU A 15 -40.94 36.02 -17.97
N PRO A 16 -40.19 36.47 -19.00
CA PRO A 16 -40.02 35.68 -20.20
C PRO A 16 -39.52 34.30 -19.76
N VAL A 17 -40.20 33.24 -20.22
CA VAL A 17 -39.76 31.86 -20.00
C VAL A 17 -38.36 31.75 -20.59
N VAL A 18 -37.35 31.91 -19.75
CA VAL A 18 -35.95 31.79 -20.16
C VAL A 18 -35.74 30.30 -20.39
N GLY A 19 -36.04 29.86 -21.61
CA GLY A 19 -35.79 28.50 -22.05
C GLY A 19 -34.36 28.15 -21.69
N ARG A 20 -34.17 27.09 -20.89
CA ARG A 20 -32.83 26.64 -20.51
C ARG A 20 -32.06 26.41 -21.79
N ARG A 21 -31.03 27.25 -22.03
CA ARG A 21 -30.15 27.08 -23.18
C ARG A 21 -29.65 25.64 -23.16
N ARG A 22 -29.88 24.91 -24.26
CA ARG A 22 -29.44 23.52 -24.37
C ARG A 22 -27.94 23.49 -24.06
N GLY A 23 -27.56 22.66 -23.08
CA GLY A 23 -26.16 22.49 -22.73
C GLY A 23 -25.35 22.08 -23.95
N LYS A 24 -24.07 22.46 -23.97
CA LYS A 24 -23.16 22.07 -25.05
C LYS A 24 -23.14 20.53 -25.15
N PRO A 25 -23.17 19.94 -26.36
CA PRO A 25 -23.22 18.49 -26.53
C PRO A 25 -22.07 17.79 -25.78
N LYS A 26 -22.37 16.61 -25.22
CA LYS A 26 -21.40 15.79 -24.49
C LYS A 26 -20.23 15.40 -25.42
N GLY A 27 -19.00 15.60 -24.96
CA GLY A 27 -17.78 15.24 -25.72
C GLY A 27 -16.99 16.42 -26.28
N HIS A 28 -17.54 17.64 -26.27
CA HIS A 28 -16.73 18.82 -26.62
C HIS A 28 -15.74 19.17 -25.49
N PRO A 29 -14.51 19.58 -25.84
CA PRO A 29 -13.56 20.05 -24.85
C PRO A 29 -14.15 21.25 -24.10
N LYS A 30 -13.94 21.22 -22.79
CA LYS A 30 -14.25 22.33 -21.89
C LYS A 30 -13.43 23.55 -22.35
N PRO A 31 -14.01 24.76 -22.45
CA PRO A 31 -13.24 25.95 -22.78
C PRO A 31 -12.07 26.12 -21.81
N GLU A 32 -10.94 26.62 -22.30
CA GLU A 32 -9.82 26.97 -21.44
C GLU A 32 -10.27 27.96 -20.36
N GLY A 33 -9.89 27.69 -19.11
CA GLY A 33 -10.36 28.46 -17.94
C GLY A 33 -11.78 28.13 -17.47
N SER A 34 -12.48 27.16 -18.07
CA SER A 34 -13.78 26.73 -17.58
C SER A 34 -13.67 25.76 -16.40
N GLY A 35 -14.54 25.96 -15.41
CA GLY A 35 -14.55 25.20 -14.17
C GLY A 35 -14.05 25.99 -12.96
N ARG A 36 -14.16 25.37 -11.78
CA ARG A 36 -13.65 25.96 -10.53
C ARG A 36 -12.11 25.97 -10.60
N LYS A 37 -11.50 27.14 -10.38
CA LYS A 37 -10.04 27.22 -10.22
C LYS A 37 -9.60 26.33 -9.04
N PRO A 38 -8.63 25.42 -9.22
CA PRO A 38 -8.13 24.60 -8.13
C PRO A 38 -7.60 25.49 -7.01
N GLY A 39 -7.85 25.11 -5.76
CA GLY A 39 -7.45 25.88 -4.58
C GLY A 39 -8.37 27.05 -4.19
N VAL A 40 -9.30 27.47 -5.04
CA VAL A 40 -10.25 28.54 -4.66
C VAL A 40 -11.38 27.95 -3.79
N PRO A 41 -11.56 28.45 -2.55
CA PRO A 41 -12.66 28.03 -1.69
C PRO A 41 -14.02 28.29 -2.36
N ASN A 42 -15.01 27.45 -2.05
CA ASN A 42 -16.38 27.68 -2.50
C ASN A 42 -16.86 29.06 -2.03
N ARG A 43 -17.47 29.85 -2.93
CA ARG A 43 -17.98 31.19 -2.63
C ARG A 43 -18.90 31.17 -1.40
N ALA A 44 -19.82 30.20 -1.34
CA ALA A 44 -20.73 30.06 -0.21
C ALA A 44 -19.98 29.85 1.11
N THR A 45 -18.97 28.96 1.12
CA THR A 45 -18.19 28.70 2.34
C THR A 45 -17.30 29.88 2.73
N ARG A 46 -16.76 30.62 1.75
CA ARG A 46 -16.01 31.85 1.97
C ARG A 46 -16.87 32.93 2.63
N ASP A 47 -18.06 33.18 2.09
CA ASP A 47 -18.93 34.26 2.56
C ASP A 47 -19.46 33.94 3.97
N VAL A 48 -19.81 32.67 4.24
CA VAL A 48 -20.17 32.20 5.59
C VAL A 48 -19.00 32.34 6.58
N ARG A 49 -17.77 31.96 6.20
CA ARG A 49 -16.60 32.14 7.05
C ARG A 49 -16.34 33.62 7.38
N ALA A 50 -16.47 34.50 6.40
CA ALA A 50 -16.29 35.93 6.59
C ALA A 50 -17.35 36.52 7.54
N ALA A 51 -18.61 36.08 7.43
CA ALA A 51 -19.66 36.47 8.36
C ALA A 51 -19.38 35.96 9.78
N ALA A 52 -18.97 34.69 9.93
CA ALA A 52 -18.65 34.10 11.22
C ALA A 52 -17.44 34.76 11.91
N GLN A 53 -16.41 35.15 11.14
CA GLN A 53 -15.20 35.82 11.66
C GLN A 53 -15.52 37.14 12.38
N LYS A 54 -16.55 37.87 11.94
CA LYS A 54 -16.98 39.13 12.59
C LYS A 54 -17.48 38.90 14.02
N HIS A 55 -17.96 37.71 14.34
CA HIS A 55 -18.49 37.36 15.66
C HIS A 55 -17.46 36.68 16.57
N SER A 56 -16.26 36.37 16.07
CA SER A 56 -15.25 35.61 16.82
C SER A 56 -14.82 36.32 18.11
N ALA A 57 -14.58 37.64 18.07
CA ALA A 57 -14.19 38.40 19.25
C ALA A 57 -15.28 38.39 20.33
N LYS A 58 -16.55 38.55 19.94
CA LYS A 58 -17.70 38.51 20.87
C LYS A 58 -17.88 37.11 21.46
N ALA A 59 -17.69 36.06 20.67
CA ALA A 59 -17.77 34.67 21.13
C ALA A 59 -16.66 34.36 22.16
N ILE A 60 -15.42 34.78 21.89
CA ILE A 60 -14.30 34.62 22.82
C ILE A 60 -14.57 35.38 24.13
N ALA A 61 -15.09 36.61 24.06
CA ALA A 61 -15.46 37.37 25.25
C ALA A 61 -16.58 36.69 26.06
N ALA A 62 -17.53 36.02 25.40
CA ALA A 62 -18.57 35.25 26.08
C ALA A 62 -17.98 34.03 26.80
N LEU A 63 -17.08 33.28 26.16
CA LEU A 63 -16.37 32.16 26.79
C LEU A 63 -15.54 32.64 28.00
N ALA A 64 -14.86 33.78 27.89
CA ALA A 64 -14.08 34.34 28.98
C ALA A 64 -14.96 34.70 30.20
N ARG A 65 -16.20 35.16 29.97
CA ARG A 65 -17.17 35.40 31.06
C ARG A 65 -17.63 34.11 31.73
N GLN A 66 -17.77 33.02 30.97
CA GLN A 66 -18.16 31.71 31.49
C GLN A 66 -17.10 31.08 32.41
N LEU A 67 -15.85 31.57 32.40
CA LEU A 67 -14.83 31.12 33.35
C LEU A 67 -15.13 31.54 34.79
N ALA A 68 -16.02 32.50 35.01
CA ALA A 68 -16.47 32.92 36.33
C ALA A 68 -17.82 32.28 36.74
N ASP A 69 -18.32 31.31 35.96
CA ASP A 69 -19.58 30.63 36.26
C ASP A 69 -19.44 29.73 37.51
N PRO A 70 -20.47 29.66 38.38
CA PRO A 70 -20.43 28.79 39.55
C PRO A 70 -20.44 27.28 39.21
N ASP A 71 -20.90 26.87 38.03
CA ASP A 71 -20.88 25.46 37.62
C ASP A 71 -19.49 25.05 37.09
N PRO A 72 -18.76 24.14 37.78
CA PRO A 72 -17.44 23.70 37.34
C PRO A 72 -17.45 23.04 35.95
N LYS A 73 -18.57 22.46 35.51
CA LYS A 73 -18.68 21.88 34.16
C LYS A 73 -18.64 22.94 33.08
N VAL A 74 -19.35 24.05 33.30
CA VAL A 74 -19.38 25.20 32.38
C VAL A 74 -17.98 25.81 32.28
N VAL A 75 -17.32 26.02 33.41
CA VAL A 75 -15.94 26.54 33.47
C VAL A 75 -14.97 25.62 32.72
N ALA A 76 -15.04 24.30 32.95
CA ALA A 76 -14.14 23.33 32.30
C ALA A 76 -14.31 23.31 30.77
N ILE A 77 -15.55 23.38 30.28
CA ILE A 77 -15.84 23.45 28.83
C ILE A 77 -15.32 24.76 28.26
N ALA A 78 -15.62 25.90 28.89
CA ALA A 78 -15.16 27.21 28.42
C ALA A 78 -13.63 27.30 28.38
N ALA A 79 -12.94 26.80 29.41
CA ALA A 79 -11.49 26.78 29.47
C ALA A 79 -10.88 25.93 28.35
N ARG A 80 -11.39 24.71 28.14
CA ARG A 80 -10.94 23.84 27.05
C ARG A 80 -11.13 24.49 25.68
N GLU A 81 -12.32 25.06 25.42
CA GLU A 81 -12.62 25.72 24.15
C GLU A 81 -11.71 26.94 23.89
N ILE A 82 -11.34 27.70 24.92
CA ILE A 82 -10.36 28.79 24.80
C ILE A 82 -8.97 28.25 24.48
N LEU A 83 -8.49 27.24 25.23
CA LEU A 83 -7.17 26.65 25.04
C LEU A 83 -7.00 26.03 23.65
N ASP A 84 -8.00 25.27 23.19
CA ASP A 84 -8.05 24.64 21.86
C ASP A 84 -8.03 25.68 20.72
N ARG A 85 -8.38 26.94 20.98
CA ARG A 85 -8.32 28.03 19.98
C ARG A 85 -7.05 28.85 20.08
N ALA A 86 -6.54 29.08 21.29
CA ALA A 86 -5.35 29.91 21.52
C ALA A 86 -4.04 29.16 21.24
N HIS A 87 -3.97 27.88 21.60
CA HIS A 87 -2.75 27.08 21.51
C HIS A 87 -2.70 26.15 20.29
N GLY A 88 -3.74 26.14 19.46
CA GLY A 88 -3.76 25.44 18.19
C GLY A 88 -4.59 24.16 18.18
N ARG A 89 -4.43 23.38 17.11
CA ARG A 89 -5.37 22.33 16.68
C ARG A 89 -5.67 21.35 17.83
N PRO A 90 -6.94 21.21 18.27
CA PRO A 90 -7.30 20.25 19.30
C PRO A 90 -6.82 18.85 18.90
N MET A 91 -6.32 18.09 19.87
CA MET A 91 -5.92 16.70 19.67
C MET A 91 -7.14 15.94 19.15
N THR A 92 -7.13 15.59 17.87
CA THR A 92 -8.13 14.70 17.27
C THR A 92 -7.79 13.29 17.74
N PRO A 93 -8.60 12.65 18.60
CA PRO A 93 -8.36 11.27 18.97
C PRO A 93 -8.54 10.43 17.70
N ASN A 94 -7.42 9.97 17.16
CA ASN A 94 -7.43 9.04 16.03
C ASN A 94 -7.36 7.65 16.65
N GLU A 95 -8.49 6.98 16.72
CA GLU A 95 -8.53 5.57 17.14
C GLU A 95 -7.95 4.73 16.00
N LEU A 96 -6.66 4.39 16.13
CA LEU A 96 -5.95 3.46 15.23
C LEU A 96 -6.38 2.00 15.45
N THR A 97 -7.00 1.74 16.59
CA THR A 97 -7.47 0.43 17.01
C THR A 97 -8.90 0.56 17.53
N GLY A 98 -9.72 -0.45 17.30
CA GLY A 98 -11.05 -0.55 17.90
C GLY A 98 -10.98 -0.67 19.43
N LYS A 99 -12.16 -0.78 20.04
CA LYS A 99 -12.32 -0.93 21.49
C LYS A 99 -11.37 -2.04 22.02
N ASP A 100 -10.61 -1.71 23.05
CA ASP A 100 -9.63 -2.60 23.70
C ASP A 100 -8.44 -3.04 22.81
N GLY A 101 -8.08 -2.25 21.80
CA GLY A 101 -6.96 -2.58 20.92
C GLY A 101 -7.31 -3.60 19.82
N ALA A 102 -8.58 -3.96 19.69
CA ALA A 102 -9.05 -4.86 18.65
C ALA A 102 -8.82 -4.26 17.25
N PRO A 103 -8.68 -5.08 16.19
CA PRO A 103 -8.73 -4.59 14.83
C PRO A 103 -10.02 -3.79 14.59
N LEU A 104 -9.90 -2.69 13.83
CA LEU A 104 -11.08 -1.99 13.30
C LEU A 104 -11.83 -2.95 12.39
N ASN A 105 -12.77 -3.70 12.96
CA ASN A 105 -13.71 -4.48 12.19
C ASN A 105 -14.63 -3.48 11.51
N PRO A 106 -14.67 -3.39 10.17
CA PRO A 106 -15.75 -2.67 9.51
C PRO A 106 -17.02 -3.37 9.97
N SER A 107 -17.88 -2.66 10.69
CA SER A 107 -19.13 -3.21 11.21
C SER A 107 -19.91 -3.79 10.03
N SER A 108 -20.08 -5.12 10.04
CA SER A 108 -20.87 -5.87 9.06
C SER A 108 -22.29 -5.33 8.92
N ASP A 109 -22.78 -4.69 9.99
CA ASP A 109 -24.15 -4.18 10.11
C ASP A 109 -24.42 -2.95 9.23
N LEU A 110 -23.41 -2.35 8.61
CA LEU A 110 -23.55 -1.18 7.74
C LEU A 110 -23.26 -1.46 6.26
N MET A 111 -22.75 -2.65 5.91
CA MET A 111 -22.60 -3.04 4.52
C MET A 111 -23.94 -3.51 3.98
N GLY A 112 -24.63 -2.66 3.22
CA GLY A 112 -25.82 -3.08 2.48
C GLY A 112 -25.50 -4.24 1.53
N ASP A 113 -26.48 -5.09 1.22
CA ASP A 113 -26.29 -6.33 0.43
C ASP A 113 -25.48 -6.15 -0.86
N THR A 114 -25.64 -4.99 -1.51
CA THR A 114 -24.89 -4.64 -2.73
C THR A 114 -23.39 -4.51 -2.52
N GLU A 115 -22.96 -4.05 -1.35
CA GLU A 115 -21.56 -3.87 -0.99
C GLU A 115 -20.94 -5.20 -0.58
N LEU A 116 -21.69 -6.05 0.12
CA LEU A 116 -21.31 -7.42 0.43
C LEU A 116 -21.13 -8.27 -0.84
N ALA A 117 -22.03 -8.13 -1.82
CA ALA A 117 -21.90 -8.79 -3.12
C ALA A 117 -20.65 -8.34 -3.90
N ARG A 118 -20.32 -7.04 -3.85
CA ARG A 118 -19.08 -6.52 -4.47
C ARG A 118 -17.83 -7.06 -3.77
N MET A 119 -17.84 -7.12 -2.45
CA MET A 119 -16.74 -7.67 -1.67
C MET A 119 -16.53 -9.16 -1.98
N LEU A 120 -17.61 -9.96 -2.02
CA LEU A 120 -17.55 -11.37 -2.42
C LEU A 120 -17.01 -11.55 -3.85
N THR A 121 -17.52 -10.76 -4.80
CA THR A 121 -17.05 -10.80 -6.19
C THR A 121 -15.55 -10.48 -6.27
N PHE A 122 -15.09 -9.48 -5.51
CA PHE A 122 -13.69 -9.13 -5.43
C PHE A 122 -12.84 -10.26 -4.83
N MET A 123 -13.29 -10.88 -3.73
CA MET A 123 -12.58 -12.00 -3.10
C MET A 123 -12.47 -13.21 -4.03
N VAL A 124 -13.54 -13.55 -4.74
CA VAL A 124 -13.53 -14.65 -5.72
C VAL A 124 -12.61 -14.32 -6.90
N ALA A 125 -12.68 -13.11 -7.45
CA ALA A 125 -11.82 -12.69 -8.55
C ALA A 125 -10.35 -12.70 -8.16
N LYS A 126 -10.03 -12.25 -6.94
CA LYS A 126 -8.66 -12.27 -6.41
C LYS A 126 -8.15 -13.70 -6.20
N GLY A 127 -8.94 -14.57 -5.57
CA GLY A 127 -8.58 -15.97 -5.38
C GLY A 127 -8.34 -16.72 -6.68
N ALA A 128 -9.16 -16.46 -7.71
CA ALA A 128 -8.96 -17.04 -9.05
C ALA A 128 -7.64 -16.56 -9.69
N LYS A 129 -7.30 -15.29 -9.53
CA LYS A 129 -6.04 -14.73 -10.05
C LYS A 129 -4.82 -15.36 -9.38
N ASP A 130 -4.84 -15.49 -8.06
CA ASP A 130 -3.72 -16.05 -7.30
C ASP A 130 -3.48 -17.54 -7.68
N LEU A 131 -4.54 -18.30 -7.96
CA LEU A 131 -4.43 -19.68 -8.45
C LEU A 131 -3.77 -19.76 -9.84
N VAL A 132 -4.16 -18.88 -10.76
CA VAL A 132 -3.56 -18.83 -12.12
C VAL A 132 -2.09 -18.43 -12.04
N GLU A 133 -1.74 -17.46 -11.20
CA GLU A 133 -0.35 -17.05 -11.00
C GLU A 133 0.49 -18.17 -10.36
N GLY A 134 -0.07 -18.90 -9.39
CA GLY A 134 0.57 -20.08 -8.80
C GLY A 134 0.79 -21.22 -9.80
N GLN A 135 -0.18 -21.49 -10.68
CA GLN A 135 -0.04 -22.46 -11.77
C GLN A 135 1.07 -22.03 -12.75
N ALA A 136 1.09 -20.76 -13.16
CA ALA A 136 2.15 -20.24 -14.04
C ALA A 136 3.55 -20.33 -13.38
N GLU A 137 3.66 -20.09 -12.07
CA GLU A 137 4.93 -20.25 -11.36
C GLU A 137 5.40 -21.71 -11.30
N THR A 138 4.48 -22.65 -11.04
CA THR A 138 4.82 -24.09 -11.03
C THR A 138 5.22 -24.60 -12.42
N GLU A 139 4.56 -24.14 -13.48
CA GLU A 139 4.95 -24.47 -14.86
C GLU A 139 6.32 -23.91 -15.22
N ARG A 140 6.64 -22.67 -14.82
CA ARG A 140 7.97 -22.08 -15.00
C ARG A 140 9.05 -22.89 -14.28
N LYS A 141 8.81 -23.29 -13.03
CA LYS A 141 9.74 -24.14 -12.27
C LYS A 141 9.95 -25.50 -12.95
N ARG A 142 8.89 -26.12 -13.47
CA ARG A 142 8.98 -27.36 -14.25
C ARG A 142 9.79 -27.18 -15.54
N ALA A 143 9.56 -26.09 -16.28
CA ALA A 143 10.30 -25.81 -17.51
C ALA A 143 11.81 -25.63 -17.24
N VAL A 144 12.17 -24.89 -16.20
CA VAL A 144 13.57 -24.70 -15.78
C VAL A 144 14.21 -26.04 -15.37
N ALA A 145 13.49 -26.91 -14.67
CA ALA A 145 13.99 -28.24 -14.31
C ALA A 145 14.27 -29.10 -15.55
N VAL A 146 13.35 -29.14 -16.52
CA VAL A 146 13.53 -29.87 -17.79
C VAL A 146 14.72 -29.35 -18.60
N GLU A 147 14.93 -28.04 -18.59
CA GLU A 147 16.09 -27.42 -19.27
C GLU A 147 17.42 -27.75 -18.57
N ALA A 148 17.43 -27.77 -17.23
CA ALA A 148 18.58 -28.19 -16.45
C ALA A 148 18.96 -29.66 -16.72
N ASP A 149 17.97 -30.56 -16.78
CA ASP A 149 18.18 -31.98 -17.10
C ASP A 149 18.76 -32.16 -18.51
N ARG A 150 18.26 -31.40 -19.50
CA ARG A 150 18.82 -31.39 -20.86
C ARG A 150 20.28 -30.92 -20.89
N HIS A 151 20.60 -29.87 -20.14
CA HIS A 151 21.98 -29.40 -20.03
C HIS A 151 22.90 -30.42 -19.36
N GLN A 152 22.41 -31.14 -18.35
CA GLN A 152 23.18 -32.21 -17.71
C GLN A 152 23.44 -33.37 -18.66
N ALA A 153 22.42 -33.84 -19.38
CA ALA A 153 22.57 -34.88 -20.40
C ALA A 153 23.56 -34.46 -21.51
N ALA A 154 23.50 -33.20 -21.97
CA ALA A 154 24.45 -32.68 -22.96
C ALA A 154 25.90 -32.65 -22.44
N ARG A 155 26.11 -32.32 -21.15
CA ARG A 155 27.44 -32.36 -20.51
C ARG A 155 27.98 -33.78 -20.40
N GLU A 156 27.12 -34.74 -20.06
CA GLU A 156 27.47 -36.16 -20.01
C GLU A 156 27.88 -36.68 -21.39
N HIS A 157 27.07 -36.42 -22.42
CA HIS A 157 27.43 -36.77 -23.81
C HIS A 157 28.74 -36.12 -24.26
N HIS A 158 28.99 -34.86 -23.92
CA HIS A 158 30.24 -34.18 -24.25
C HIS A 158 31.44 -34.79 -23.52
N ARG A 159 31.28 -35.14 -22.24
CA ARG A 159 32.31 -35.83 -21.44
C ARG A 159 32.66 -37.19 -22.04
N ASP A 160 31.65 -37.96 -22.44
CA ASP A 160 31.85 -39.27 -23.07
C ASP A 160 32.56 -39.13 -24.43
N ALA A 161 32.19 -38.12 -25.23
CA ALA A 161 32.87 -37.83 -26.49
C ALA A 161 34.36 -37.47 -26.29
N ILE A 162 34.67 -36.65 -25.27
CA ILE A 162 36.06 -36.33 -24.91
C ILE A 162 36.80 -37.61 -24.48
N ALA A 163 36.17 -38.49 -23.69
CA ALA A 163 36.78 -39.73 -23.24
C ALA A 163 37.11 -40.68 -24.40
N VAL A 164 36.20 -40.81 -25.38
CA VAL A 164 36.44 -41.59 -26.60
C VAL A 164 37.61 -41.00 -27.40
N GLN A 165 37.59 -39.69 -27.64
CA GLN A 165 38.66 -39.01 -28.40
C GLN A 165 40.03 -39.12 -27.71
N ALA A 166 40.08 -39.03 -26.38
CA ALA A 166 41.31 -39.21 -25.61
C ALA A 166 41.87 -40.63 -25.74
N ASN A 167 41.00 -41.65 -25.73
CA ASN A 167 41.40 -43.05 -25.93
C ASN A 167 41.95 -43.29 -27.35
N GLU A 168 41.38 -42.64 -28.37
CA GLU A 168 41.87 -42.73 -29.76
C GLU A 168 43.22 -42.02 -29.97
N ALA A 169 43.40 -40.82 -29.38
CA ALA A 169 44.60 -40.01 -29.59
C ALA A 169 45.87 -40.61 -28.97
N HIS A 170 45.75 -41.34 -27.85
CA HIS A 170 46.89 -41.85 -27.11
C HIS A 170 46.66 -43.29 -26.59
N PRO A 171 46.65 -44.32 -27.46
CA PRO A 171 46.49 -45.71 -27.03
C PRO A 171 47.60 -46.18 -26.07
N ARG A 172 48.75 -45.50 -26.08
CA ARG A 172 49.85 -45.76 -25.13
C ARG A 172 49.64 -45.14 -23.74
N ALA A 173 48.80 -44.13 -23.55
CA ALA A 173 48.55 -43.53 -22.24
C ALA A 173 47.71 -44.45 -21.33
N ALA A 174 46.77 -45.21 -21.90
CA ALA A 174 46.03 -46.25 -21.18
C ALA A 174 46.95 -47.38 -20.66
N TYR A 175 48.04 -47.68 -21.39
CA TYR A 175 49.05 -48.66 -20.97
C TYR A 175 49.82 -48.22 -19.70
N TRP A 176 50.10 -46.93 -19.54
CA TRP A 176 50.80 -46.42 -18.35
C TRP A 176 49.89 -46.31 -17.11
N ALA A 177 48.60 -46.02 -17.28
CA ALA A 177 47.65 -45.89 -16.16
C ALA A 177 47.45 -47.20 -15.39
N THR A 178 47.43 -48.35 -16.09
CA THR A 178 47.32 -49.67 -15.45
C THR A 178 48.64 -50.18 -14.87
N HIS A 179 49.79 -49.64 -15.29
CA HIS A 179 51.12 -50.05 -14.80
C HIS A 179 51.68 -49.16 -13.68
N THR A 180 51.00 -48.07 -13.32
CA THR A 180 51.42 -47.21 -12.19
C THR A 180 50.94 -47.69 -10.82
N GLU A 181 49.99 -48.63 -10.74
CA GLU A 181 49.51 -49.18 -9.46
C GLU A 181 50.52 -50.16 -8.83
N GLU A 182 51.36 -50.82 -9.64
CA GLU A 182 52.35 -51.81 -9.16
C GLU A 182 53.60 -51.16 -8.53
N ARG A 183 53.78 -49.84 -8.63
CA ARG A 183 54.93 -49.11 -8.04
C ARG A 183 54.59 -48.27 -6.80
N ARG A 184 53.35 -48.28 -6.32
CA ARG A 184 52.96 -47.52 -5.11
C ARG A 184 53.14 -48.27 -3.79
N GLY A 185 53.69 -49.49 -3.81
CA GLY A 185 53.92 -50.29 -2.61
C GLY A 185 54.87 -49.68 -1.58
N ASP A 186 55.91 -48.95 -2.01
CA ASP A 186 57.07 -48.69 -1.12
C ASP A 186 57.35 -47.22 -0.82
N ASN A 187 56.54 -46.27 -1.29
CA ASN A 187 56.83 -44.85 -1.09
C ASN A 187 55.57 -44.00 -0.86
N ALA A 188 54.66 -44.51 -0.01
CA ALA A 188 53.58 -43.70 0.51
C ALA A 188 54.18 -42.63 1.46
N PRO A 189 54.01 -41.32 1.18
CA PRO A 189 54.40 -40.30 2.14
C PRO A 189 53.63 -40.53 3.45
N PRO A 190 54.28 -40.36 4.61
CA PRO A 190 53.63 -40.57 5.90
C PRO A 190 52.36 -39.71 5.99
N PRO A 191 51.30 -40.21 6.65
CA PRO A 191 50.09 -39.42 6.85
C PRO A 191 50.48 -38.12 7.54
N LEU A 192 50.13 -36.99 6.93
CA LEU A 192 50.29 -35.67 7.53
C LEU A 192 49.42 -35.61 8.77
N SER A 193 50.02 -35.95 9.90
CA SER A 193 49.41 -35.81 11.21
C SER A 193 49.24 -34.32 11.51
N ASN A 194 48.01 -33.96 11.85
CA ASN A 194 47.65 -32.82 12.68
C ASN A 194 48.05 -31.43 12.14
N VAL A 195 47.37 -30.98 11.09
CA VAL A 195 47.21 -29.53 10.87
C VAL A 195 46.24 -29.01 11.92
N THR A 196 46.81 -28.31 12.89
CA THR A 196 46.18 -27.67 14.03
C THR A 196 45.02 -26.79 13.59
N GLU A 197 43.85 -26.99 14.21
CA GLU A 197 42.68 -26.14 14.05
C GLU A 197 43.05 -24.68 14.37
N LEU A 198 43.01 -23.81 13.35
CA LEU A 198 43.14 -22.38 13.57
C LEU A 198 41.85 -21.87 14.25
N PRO A 199 41.97 -21.06 15.32
CA PRO A 199 40.81 -20.58 16.05
C PRO A 199 39.95 -19.65 15.18
N VAL A 200 38.66 -20.00 15.04
CA VAL A 200 37.64 -19.20 14.38
C VAL A 200 37.39 -17.94 15.21
N VAL A 201 37.96 -16.81 14.79
CA VAL A 201 37.70 -15.50 15.39
C VAL A 201 36.27 -15.06 15.05
N ARG A 202 35.35 -15.23 16.00
CA ARG A 202 33.99 -14.69 15.91
C ARG A 202 34.01 -13.18 16.19
N ARG A 203 33.81 -12.37 15.15
CA ARG A 203 33.53 -10.93 15.31
C ARG A 203 32.08 -10.75 15.77
N THR A 204 31.89 -10.33 17.02
CA THR A 204 30.63 -9.76 17.47
C THR A 204 30.44 -8.40 16.84
N ARG A 205 29.28 -8.19 16.21
CA ARG A 205 28.88 -6.92 15.60
C ARG A 205 27.89 -6.26 16.54
N GLU A 206 28.39 -5.38 17.41
CA GLU A 206 27.54 -4.48 18.19
C GLU A 206 27.13 -3.30 17.30
N HIS A 207 25.83 -3.11 17.14
CA HIS A 207 25.25 -1.89 16.60
C HIS A 207 24.34 -1.30 17.68
N GLY A 208 24.71 -0.11 18.14
CA GLY A 208 23.83 0.83 18.83
C GLY A 208 23.05 1.69 17.85
#